data_AF-A0A1H3L0L1-F1
#
_entry.id   AF-A0A1H3L0L1-F1
#
_cell.length_a   1.000
_cell.length_b   1.000
_cell.length_c   1.000
_cell.angle_alpha   90.00
_cell.angle_beta   90.00
_cell.angle_gamma   90.00
#
_symmetry.space_group_name_H-M   'P 1'
#
loop_
_entity.id
_entity.type
_entity.pdbx_description
1 polymer ?
#
loop_
_entity_poly.entity_id
_entity_poly.type
_entity_poly.pdbx_seq_one_letter_code
_entity_poly.pdbx_strand_id
1 'polypeptide(L)'
;MDGLDATAPSENPGDAETVDEPTRPRKLKIKLADGKERTIQHMSATSFWSPDGKPISAAEFIQRLYGELPALFRDEDELRRLWGRPDTRSKLLEGLEEKGYGVQQLAEVGKLIEAEHSDLYDVLAYIAFNQAPVTRAERAASHREAILRGHDCQQQEFLRFVLYHYVARGVGELDTDKLPKLIALKYHSLNDAVQELGPAGNIREVFVEFQQHLY
;
A
#
# COMPACT_ATOMS: atom_id res chain seq x y z
N MET A 1 15.12 86.20 4.15
CA MET A 1 15.97 85.85 3.00
C MET A 1 16.92 84.78 3.47
N ASP A 2 16.95 83.68 2.70
CA ASP A 2 17.91 82.58 2.68
C ASP A 2 17.99 81.73 3.97
N GLY A 3 17.59 80.45 4.01
CA GLY A 3 17.69 79.40 3.02
C GLY A 3 18.85 78.48 3.40
N LEU A 4 18.58 77.26 3.88
CA LEU A 4 19.37 76.05 3.60
C LEU A 4 18.70 74.82 4.24
N ASP A 5 18.48 73.88 3.34
CA ASP A 5 17.91 72.54 3.47
C ASP A 5 19.00 71.53 3.91
N ALA A 6 18.61 70.53 4.70
CA ALA A 6 19.32 69.26 4.80
C ALA A 6 18.42 68.22 5.52
N THR A 7 17.79 67.41 4.67
CA THR A 7 17.05 66.18 4.94
C THR A 7 17.83 65.12 5.75
N ALA A 8 17.13 64.44 6.66
CA ALA A 8 17.43 63.06 7.08
C ALA A 8 16.11 62.33 7.39
N PRO A 9 15.83 61.15 6.80
CA PRO A 9 14.66 60.37 7.19
C PRO A 9 14.97 59.46 8.39
N SER A 10 13.94 59.34 9.22
CA SER A 10 13.74 58.31 10.24
C SER A 10 13.67 56.92 9.60
N GLU A 11 14.21 55.89 10.27
CA GLU A 11 13.52 54.61 10.48
C GLU A 11 14.36 53.63 11.31
N ASN A 12 13.71 53.05 12.32
CA ASN A 12 14.06 51.83 13.03
C ASN A 12 12.76 51.38 13.73
N PRO A 13 12.52 50.12 14.07
CA PRO A 13 12.86 48.82 13.46
C PRO A 13 11.58 47.95 13.27
N GLY A 14 11.70 46.70 12.80
CA GLY A 14 10.69 45.66 13.12
C GLY A 14 10.21 44.77 11.96
N ASP A 15 10.68 43.52 12.02
CA ASP A 15 9.92 42.28 11.82
C ASP A 15 9.22 42.02 10.48
N ALA A 16 9.74 41.05 9.73
CA ALA A 16 9.14 39.71 9.69
C ALA A 16 9.99 38.79 8.79
N GLU A 17 10.79 37.93 9.42
CA GLU A 17 11.25 36.69 8.78
C GLU A 17 9.99 35.90 8.38
N THR A 18 9.74 35.76 7.07
CA THR A 18 8.74 34.84 6.55
C THR A 18 9.25 33.43 6.78
N VAL A 19 8.83 32.83 7.88
CA VAL A 19 8.95 31.40 8.13
C VAL A 19 8.17 30.70 7.02
N ASP A 20 8.89 30.02 6.13
CA ASP A 20 8.33 29.19 5.06
C ASP A 20 7.54 28.05 5.71
N GLU A 21 6.23 28.23 5.87
CA GLU A 21 5.35 27.13 6.27
C GLU A 21 5.44 26.04 5.19
N PRO A 22 5.72 24.77 5.56
CA PRO A 22 5.76 23.70 4.58
C PRO A 22 4.38 23.63 3.90
N THR A 23 4.34 24.03 2.63
CA THR A 23 3.14 24.05 1.80
C THR A 23 2.41 22.70 1.92
N ARG A 24 1.25 22.70 2.59
CA ARG A 24 0.45 21.47 2.73
C ARG A 24 0.13 20.94 1.33
N PRO A 25 0.30 19.63 1.06
CA PRO A 25 -0.07 19.05 -0.23
C PRO A 25 -1.52 19.40 -0.57
N ARG A 26 -1.74 20.03 -1.73
CA ARG A 26 -3.10 20.38 -2.17
C ARG A 26 -3.85 19.08 -2.48
N LYS A 27 -5.03 18.86 -1.91
CA LYS A 27 -5.86 17.69 -2.24
C LYS A 27 -6.63 17.93 -3.53
N LEU A 28 -6.61 16.96 -4.45
CA LEU A 28 -7.38 16.93 -5.69
C LEU A 28 -8.49 15.89 -5.56
N LYS A 29 -9.68 16.23 -6.03
CA LYS A 29 -10.80 15.30 -6.17
C LYS A 29 -10.93 14.89 -7.63
N ILE A 30 -10.93 13.58 -7.89
CA ILE A 30 -11.15 13.00 -9.21
C ILE A 30 -12.48 12.27 -9.20
N LYS A 31 -13.33 12.49 -10.21
CA LYS A 31 -14.59 11.76 -10.36
C LYS A 31 -14.38 10.59 -11.31
N LEU A 32 -14.69 9.37 -10.87
CA LEU A 32 -14.59 8.16 -11.68
C LEU A 32 -15.94 7.83 -12.34
N ALA A 33 -15.96 6.82 -13.22
CA ALA A 33 -17.14 6.49 -14.01
C ALA A 33 -18.31 5.92 -13.17
N ASP A 34 -18.07 5.48 -11.92
CA ASP A 34 -19.10 5.19 -10.92
C ASP A 34 -19.82 6.45 -10.40
N GLY A 35 -19.37 7.65 -10.80
CA GLY A 35 -19.88 8.92 -10.32
C GLY A 35 -19.39 9.32 -8.93
N LYS A 36 -18.56 8.50 -8.28
CA LYS A 36 -17.97 8.79 -6.97
C LYS A 36 -16.65 9.54 -7.12
N GLU A 37 -16.29 10.29 -6.08
CA GLU A 37 -15.02 11.00 -6.01
C GLU A 37 -13.95 10.12 -5.35
N ARG A 38 -12.70 10.21 -5.83
CA ARG A 38 -11.49 9.81 -5.09
C ARG A 38 -10.71 11.07 -4.76
N THR A 39 -10.17 11.13 -3.56
CA THR A 39 -9.31 12.22 -3.10
C THR A 39 -7.87 11.75 -3.18
N ILE A 40 -7.05 12.50 -3.91
CA ILE A 40 -5.62 12.24 -4.05
C ILE A 40 -4.83 13.49 -3.66
N GLN A 41 -3.61 13.33 -3.17
CA GLN A 41 -2.69 14.44 -2.99
C GLN A 41 -2.15 14.90 -4.35
N HIS A 42 -2.04 16.21 -4.52
CA HIS A 42 -1.36 16.81 -5.66
C HIS A 42 0.15 16.79 -5.38
N MET A 43 0.83 15.74 -5.85
CA MET A 43 2.28 15.62 -5.75
C MET A 43 2.91 15.90 -7.12
N SER A 44 3.66 17.00 -7.23
CA SER A 44 4.31 17.40 -8.50
C SER A 44 5.49 16.50 -8.91
N ALA A 45 5.93 15.59 -8.03
CA ALA A 45 7.17 14.82 -8.18
C ALA A 45 6.99 13.41 -8.77
N THR A 46 5.77 12.89 -8.88
CA THR A 46 5.54 11.53 -9.37
C THR A 46 5.05 11.57 -10.82
N SER A 47 5.90 11.09 -11.73
CA SER A 47 5.54 10.91 -13.13
C SER A 47 4.90 9.53 -13.33
N PHE A 48 3.76 9.50 -14.02
CA PHE A 48 3.15 8.25 -14.50
C PHE A 48 3.32 8.19 -16.02
N TRP A 49 3.40 6.97 -16.56
CA TRP A 49 3.47 6.75 -18.00
C TRP A 49 2.32 5.85 -18.43
N SER A 50 1.81 6.17 -19.60
CA SER A 50 0.86 5.33 -20.33
C SER A 50 1.55 4.13 -20.97
N PRO A 51 0.79 3.08 -21.38
CA PRO A 51 1.36 1.94 -22.10
C PRO A 51 2.08 2.31 -23.41
N ASP A 52 1.72 3.43 -24.03
CA ASP A 52 2.41 4.00 -25.20
C ASP A 52 3.62 4.89 -24.85
N GLY A 53 4.04 4.90 -23.58
CA GLY A 53 5.25 5.59 -23.11
C GLY A 53 5.10 7.11 -22.97
N LYS A 54 3.89 7.66 -23.05
CA LYS A 54 3.65 9.09 -22.84
C LYS A 54 3.44 9.40 -21.35
N PRO A 55 4.00 10.50 -20.83
CA PRO A 55 3.71 10.94 -19.47
C PRO A 55 2.22 11.28 -19.34
N ILE A 56 1.60 10.79 -18.27
CA ILE A 56 0.21 11.07 -17.93
C ILE A 56 0.11 11.56 -16.48
N SER A 57 -0.97 12.27 -16.17
CA SER A 57 -1.21 12.72 -14.80
C SER A 57 -1.61 11.56 -13.90
N ALA A 58 -1.45 11.71 -12.58
CA ALA A 58 -1.94 10.74 -11.61
C ALA A 58 -3.47 10.51 -11.72
N ALA A 59 -4.23 11.59 -11.95
CA ALA A 59 -5.67 11.51 -12.14
C ALA A 59 -6.04 10.65 -13.36
N GLU A 60 -5.33 10.84 -14.47
CA GLU A 60 -5.53 10.06 -15.69
C GLU A 60 -5.10 8.61 -15.50
N PHE A 61 -3.98 8.35 -14.82
CA PHE A 61 -3.54 7.00 -14.48
C PHE A 61 -4.62 6.26 -13.67
N ILE A 62 -5.18 6.88 -12.64
CA ILE A 62 -6.23 6.27 -11.80
C ILE A 62 -7.52 6.05 -12.59
N GLN A 63 -7.91 6.98 -13.47
CA GLN A 63 -9.08 6.81 -14.34
C GLN A 63 -8.91 5.62 -15.30
N ARG A 64 -7.75 5.47 -15.91
CA ARG A 64 -7.43 4.34 -16.79
C ARG A 64 -7.40 3.02 -16.00
N LEU A 65 -6.72 3.00 -14.85
CA LEU A 65 -6.68 1.84 -13.96
C LEU A 65 -8.10 1.40 -13.59
N TYR A 66 -8.95 2.32 -13.12
CA TYR A 66 -10.35 2.03 -12.80
C TYR A 66 -11.10 1.37 -13.96
N GLY A 67 -10.90 1.83 -15.20
CA GLY A 67 -11.53 1.25 -16.38
C GLY A 67 -11.09 -0.19 -16.70
N GLU A 68 -9.90 -0.59 -16.26
CA GLU A 68 -9.32 -1.92 -16.52
C GLU A 68 -9.65 -2.95 -15.42
N LEU A 69 -9.93 -2.52 -14.18
CA LEU A 69 -10.22 -3.40 -13.05
C LEU A 69 -11.38 -4.39 -13.29
N PRO A 70 -12.50 -4.01 -13.95
CA PRO A 70 -13.60 -4.95 -14.22
C PRO A 70 -13.23 -6.17 -15.06
N ALA A 71 -12.12 -6.12 -15.81
CA ALA A 71 -11.61 -7.26 -16.56
C ALA A 71 -10.80 -8.25 -15.69
N LEU A 72 -10.39 -7.82 -14.49
CA LEU A 72 -9.55 -8.58 -13.56
C LEU A 72 -10.36 -9.18 -12.41
N PHE A 73 -11.36 -8.45 -11.90
CA PHE A 73 -12.29 -8.91 -10.87
C PHE A 73 -13.61 -8.14 -10.95
N ARG A 74 -14.71 -8.79 -10.57
CA ARG A 74 -16.09 -8.27 -10.68
C ARG A 74 -16.51 -7.41 -9.51
N ASP A 75 -16.11 -7.80 -8.31
CA ASP A 75 -16.52 -7.19 -7.05
C ASP A 75 -15.43 -7.33 -5.98
N GLU A 76 -15.68 -6.75 -4.80
CA GLU A 76 -14.74 -6.77 -3.68
C GLU A 76 -14.53 -8.19 -3.13
N ASP A 77 -15.53 -9.06 -3.20
CA ASP A 77 -15.43 -10.44 -2.74
C ASP A 77 -14.53 -11.27 -3.66
N GLU A 78 -14.61 -11.06 -4.99
CA GLU A 78 -13.68 -11.68 -5.94
C GLU A 78 -12.26 -11.15 -5.75
N LEU A 79 -12.09 -9.84 -5.54
CA LEU A 79 -10.79 -9.26 -5.20
C LEU A 79 -10.23 -9.90 -3.91
N ARG A 80 -11.03 -10.01 -2.85
CA ARG A 80 -10.63 -10.66 -1.59
C ARG A 80 -10.19 -12.11 -1.79
N ARG A 81 -10.96 -12.90 -2.56
CA ARG A 81 -10.59 -14.31 -2.86
C ARG A 81 -9.29 -14.41 -3.65
N LEU A 82 -9.10 -13.55 -4.67
CA LEU A 82 -7.88 -13.55 -5.47
C LEU A 82 -6.67 -13.10 -4.64
N TRP A 83 -6.84 -12.11 -3.77
CA TRP A 83 -5.75 -11.55 -2.98
C TRP A 83 -5.35 -12.41 -1.77
N GLY A 84 -6.33 -13.12 -1.20
CA GLY A 84 -6.17 -13.96 -0.01
C GLY A 84 -5.33 -15.22 -0.21
N ARG A 85 -4.93 -15.54 -1.45
CA ARG A 85 -3.98 -16.64 -1.72
C ARG A 85 -2.77 -16.14 -2.52
N PRO A 86 -1.54 -16.58 -2.20
CA PRO A 86 -0.33 -16.12 -2.90
C PRO A 86 -0.33 -16.39 -4.41
N ASP A 87 -0.83 -17.55 -4.82
CA ASP A 87 -0.84 -17.99 -6.22
C ASP A 87 -1.78 -17.15 -7.08
N THR A 88 -2.98 -16.86 -6.59
CA THR A 88 -3.94 -16.01 -7.31
C THR A 88 -3.59 -14.53 -7.21
N ARG A 89 -2.98 -14.09 -6.10
CA ARG A 89 -2.47 -12.72 -5.94
C ARG A 89 -1.37 -12.42 -6.95
N SER A 90 -0.40 -13.34 -7.12
CA SER A 90 0.66 -13.20 -8.14
C SER A 90 0.07 -13.02 -9.53
N LYS A 91 -0.89 -13.88 -9.92
CA LYS A 91 -1.55 -13.80 -11.23
C LYS A 91 -2.31 -12.49 -11.44
N LEU A 92 -2.95 -11.97 -10.39
CA LEU A 92 -3.63 -10.69 -10.47
C LEU A 92 -2.63 -9.54 -10.67
N LEU A 93 -1.50 -9.55 -9.94
CA LEU A 93 -0.43 -8.57 -10.11
C LEU A 93 0.23 -8.66 -11.50
N GLU A 94 0.46 -9.87 -12.00
CA GLU A 94 0.95 -10.12 -13.37
C GLU A 94 -0.01 -9.54 -14.41
N GLY A 95 -1.32 -9.80 -14.28
CA GLY A 95 -2.32 -9.24 -15.20
C GLY A 95 -2.46 -7.72 -15.14
N LEU A 96 -2.20 -7.10 -13.96
CA LEU A 96 -2.10 -5.65 -13.82
C LEU A 96 -0.84 -5.12 -14.52
N GLU A 97 0.30 -5.79 -14.34
CA GLU A 97 1.58 -5.42 -14.94
C GLU A 97 1.55 -5.50 -16.47
N GLU A 98 0.95 -6.54 -17.04
CA GLU A 98 0.74 -6.68 -18.49
C GLU A 98 -0.06 -5.52 -19.09
N LYS A 99 -0.93 -4.89 -18.30
CA LYS A 99 -1.71 -3.71 -18.66
C LYS A 99 -1.01 -2.37 -18.35
N GLY A 100 0.21 -2.42 -17.82
CA GLY A 100 1.02 -1.24 -17.47
C GLY A 100 0.87 -0.75 -16.03
N TYR A 101 0.24 -1.52 -15.15
CA TYR A 101 -0.02 -1.18 -13.74
C TYR A 101 0.84 -2.04 -12.80
N GLY A 102 2.16 -1.89 -12.89
CA GLY A 102 3.10 -2.62 -12.03
C GLY A 102 3.01 -2.22 -10.55
N VAL A 103 3.60 -3.07 -9.69
CA VAL A 103 3.65 -2.89 -8.23
C VAL A 103 4.20 -1.52 -7.82
N GLN A 104 5.23 -1.02 -8.52
CA GLN A 104 5.82 0.29 -8.21
C GLN A 104 4.84 1.43 -8.48
N GLN A 105 4.14 1.40 -9.61
CA GLN A 105 3.14 2.41 -9.96
C GLN A 105 1.95 2.38 -9.00
N LEU A 106 1.50 1.20 -8.59
CA LEU A 106 0.44 1.06 -7.59
C LEU A 106 0.87 1.58 -6.21
N ALA A 107 2.13 1.35 -5.81
CA ALA A 107 2.67 1.92 -4.58
C ALA A 107 2.74 3.45 -4.62
N GLU A 108 3.07 4.04 -5.77
CA GLU A 108 2.99 5.49 -5.97
C GLU A 108 1.55 6.00 -5.84
N VAL A 109 0.56 5.29 -6.37
CA VAL A 109 -0.86 5.63 -6.12
C VAL A 109 -1.19 5.53 -4.64
N GLY A 110 -0.68 4.52 -3.93
CA GLY A 110 -0.82 4.38 -2.48
C GLY A 110 -0.36 5.64 -1.72
N LYS A 111 0.78 6.22 -2.07
CA LYS A 111 1.25 7.49 -1.48
C LYS A 111 0.29 8.64 -1.74
N LEU A 112 -0.23 8.74 -2.97
CA LEU A 112 -1.18 9.79 -3.35
C LEU A 112 -2.49 9.72 -2.56
N ILE A 113 -2.91 8.54 -2.12
CA ILE A 113 -4.14 8.35 -1.34
C ILE A 113 -3.87 8.20 0.17
N GLU A 114 -2.67 8.56 0.63
CA GLU A 114 -2.26 8.46 2.05
C GLU A 114 -2.31 7.01 2.60
N ALA A 115 -2.05 6.02 1.74
CA ALA A 115 -2.12 4.59 2.03
C ALA A 115 -0.74 3.88 1.99
N GLU A 116 0.35 4.60 2.27
CA GLU A 116 1.73 4.06 2.25
C GLU A 116 1.99 2.94 3.27
N HIS A 117 1.16 2.89 4.33
CA HIS A 117 1.18 1.84 5.34
C HIS A 117 0.13 0.74 5.09
N SER A 118 -0.67 0.87 4.05
CA SER A 118 -1.69 -0.11 3.65
C SER A 118 -1.14 -1.17 2.71
N ASP A 119 -1.97 -2.16 2.40
CA ASP A 119 -1.66 -3.17 1.39
C ASP A 119 -2.00 -2.65 -0.02
N LEU A 120 -1.43 -3.25 -1.07
CA LEU A 120 -1.88 -2.93 -2.44
C LEU A 120 -3.33 -3.36 -2.68
N TYR A 121 -3.83 -4.34 -1.92
CA TYR A 121 -5.27 -4.64 -1.85
C TYR A 121 -6.09 -3.38 -1.55
N ASP A 122 -5.68 -2.58 -0.56
CA ASP A 122 -6.40 -1.38 -0.15
C ASP A 122 -6.38 -0.30 -1.23
N VAL A 123 -5.28 -0.19 -1.96
CA VAL A 123 -5.17 0.72 -3.11
C VAL A 123 -6.16 0.32 -4.21
N LEU A 124 -6.22 -0.97 -4.55
CA LEU A 124 -7.15 -1.47 -5.55
C LEU A 124 -8.61 -1.32 -5.09
N ALA A 125 -8.91 -1.66 -3.84
CA ALA A 125 -10.25 -1.56 -3.28
C ALA A 125 -10.72 -0.10 -3.16
N TYR A 126 -9.83 0.82 -2.81
CA TYR A 126 -10.12 2.25 -2.85
C TYR A 126 -10.49 2.70 -4.25
N ILE A 127 -9.69 2.36 -5.26
CA ILE A 127 -9.95 2.76 -6.64
C ILE A 127 -11.25 2.14 -7.16
N ALA A 128 -11.40 0.82 -7.05
CA ALA A 128 -12.56 0.09 -7.58
C ALA A 128 -13.86 0.42 -6.85
N PHE A 129 -13.84 0.51 -5.52
CA PHE A 129 -15.06 0.47 -4.70
C PHE A 129 -15.25 1.68 -3.79
N ASN A 130 -14.26 2.59 -3.74
CA ASN A 130 -14.22 3.73 -2.82
C ASN A 130 -14.13 3.31 -1.34
N GLN A 131 -13.51 2.16 -1.06
CA GLN A 131 -13.30 1.68 0.30
C GLN A 131 -12.09 2.36 0.92
N ALA A 132 -12.23 2.91 2.14
CA ALA A 132 -11.14 3.57 2.83
C ALA A 132 -9.97 2.58 3.08
N PRO A 133 -8.72 2.94 2.74
CA PRO A 133 -7.57 2.09 3.02
C PRO A 133 -7.41 1.79 4.50
N VAL A 134 -7.06 0.55 4.82
CA VAL A 134 -6.72 0.10 6.19
C VAL A 134 -5.22 -0.13 6.27
N THR A 135 -4.58 0.24 7.38
CA THR A 135 -3.14 -0.04 7.52
C THR A 135 -2.88 -1.53 7.72
N ARG A 136 -1.70 -2.01 7.32
CA ARG A 136 -1.29 -3.41 7.54
C ARG A 136 -1.35 -3.80 9.02
N ALA A 137 -0.99 -2.87 9.92
CA ALA A 137 -1.04 -3.08 11.36
C ALA A 137 -2.48 -3.28 11.86
N GLU A 138 -3.40 -2.41 11.47
CA GLU A 138 -4.83 -2.52 11.83
C GLU A 138 -5.46 -3.78 11.23
N ARG A 139 -5.14 -4.11 9.98
CA ARG A 139 -5.59 -5.33 9.30
C ARG A 139 -5.15 -6.58 10.07
N ALA A 140 -3.85 -6.69 10.37
CA ALA A 140 -3.31 -7.82 11.11
C ALA A 140 -3.88 -7.92 12.54
N ALA A 141 -4.11 -6.79 13.21
CA ALA A 141 -4.68 -6.77 14.56
C ALA A 141 -6.16 -7.19 14.57
N SER A 142 -6.97 -6.65 13.67
CA SER A 142 -8.42 -6.93 13.58
C SER A 142 -8.73 -8.38 13.20
N HIS A 143 -7.86 -9.03 12.42
CA HIS A 143 -8.05 -10.40 11.96
C HIS A 143 -7.30 -11.45 12.79
N ARG A 144 -6.53 -11.02 13.81
CA ARG A 144 -5.62 -11.88 14.58
C ARG A 144 -6.31 -13.12 15.15
N GLU A 145 -7.50 -12.97 15.72
CA GLU A 145 -8.22 -14.09 16.32
C GLU A 145 -8.67 -15.12 15.29
N ALA A 146 -9.11 -14.66 14.11
CA ALA A 146 -9.51 -15.55 13.02
C ALA A 146 -8.30 -16.30 12.46
N ILE A 147 -7.19 -15.59 12.25
CA ILE A 147 -5.93 -16.14 11.73
C ILE A 147 -5.35 -17.23 12.64
N LEU A 148 -5.38 -17.02 13.96
CA LEU A 148 -4.76 -17.93 14.93
C LEU A 148 -5.67 -19.10 15.35
N ARG A 149 -6.95 -19.06 14.99
CA ARG A 149 -7.93 -20.08 15.38
C ARG A 149 -7.57 -21.42 14.75
N GLY A 150 -7.68 -22.50 15.53
CA GLY A 150 -7.45 -23.86 15.05
C GLY A 150 -5.97 -24.25 14.91
N HIS A 151 -5.04 -23.36 15.25
CA HIS A 151 -3.61 -23.60 15.20
C HIS A 151 -3.06 -23.86 16.60
N ASP A 152 -2.05 -24.74 16.73
CA ASP A 152 -1.37 -24.98 18.00
C ASP A 152 -0.46 -23.82 18.42
N CYS A 153 0.15 -23.91 19.60
CA CYS A 153 1.00 -22.83 20.13
C CYS A 153 2.17 -22.48 19.21
N GLN A 154 2.84 -23.49 18.63
CA GLN A 154 4.02 -23.29 17.78
C GLN A 154 3.63 -22.68 16.44
N GLN A 155 2.55 -23.18 15.83
CA GLN A 155 1.99 -22.63 14.61
C GLN A 155 1.52 -21.18 14.82
N GLN A 156 0.87 -20.88 15.94
CA GLN A 156 0.46 -19.50 16.25
C GLN A 156 1.66 -18.56 16.42
N GLU A 157 2.75 -19.02 17.04
CA GLU A 157 3.99 -18.24 17.13
C GLU A 157 4.62 -17.99 15.76
N PHE A 158 4.61 -19.00 14.88
CA PHE A 158 5.04 -18.84 13.49
C PHE A 158 4.19 -17.78 12.76
N LEU A 159 2.85 -17.87 12.85
CA LEU A 159 1.95 -16.92 12.22
C LEU A 159 2.14 -15.49 12.75
N ARG A 160 2.34 -15.31 14.06
CA ARG A 160 2.66 -14.00 14.64
C ARG A 160 3.95 -13.42 14.08
N PHE A 161 4.97 -14.27 13.90
CA PHE A 161 6.23 -13.87 13.28
C PHE A 161 6.05 -13.46 11.81
N VAL A 162 5.28 -14.21 11.02
CA VAL A 162 4.96 -13.85 9.63
C VAL A 162 4.20 -12.51 9.58
N LEU A 163 3.18 -12.34 10.41
CA LEU A 163 2.41 -11.10 10.50
C LEU A 163 3.28 -9.89 10.89
N TYR A 164 4.24 -10.08 11.79
CA TYR A 164 5.20 -9.02 12.13
C TYR A 164 6.00 -8.56 10.90
N HIS A 165 6.49 -9.49 10.09
CA HIS A 165 7.21 -9.18 8.85
C HIS A 165 6.30 -8.53 7.79
N TYR A 166 5.07 -9.01 7.65
CA TYR A 166 4.06 -8.41 6.79
C TYR A 166 3.77 -6.94 7.15
N VAL A 167 3.51 -6.67 8.43
CA VAL A 167 3.25 -5.31 8.92
C VAL A 167 4.44 -4.39 8.66
N ALA A 168 5.67 -4.89 8.82
CA ALA A 168 6.87 -4.10 8.59
C ALA A 168 7.18 -3.87 7.10
N ARG A 169 7.11 -4.91 6.25
CA ARG A 169 7.69 -4.89 4.89
C ARG A 169 6.69 -5.05 3.75
N GLY A 170 5.49 -5.53 4.04
CA GLY A 170 4.37 -5.53 3.11
C GLY A 170 3.99 -6.91 2.62
N VAL A 171 3.03 -6.93 1.69
CA VAL A 171 2.42 -8.15 1.15
C VAL A 171 3.43 -9.12 0.53
N GLY A 172 4.55 -8.60 0.02
CA GLY A 172 5.60 -9.44 -0.57
C GLY A 172 6.27 -10.39 0.43
N GLU A 173 6.12 -10.20 1.75
CA GLU A 173 6.58 -11.19 2.74
C GLU A 173 5.65 -12.42 2.82
N LEU A 174 4.45 -12.32 2.25
CA LEU A 174 3.44 -13.38 2.22
C LEU A 174 3.53 -14.27 0.98
N ASP A 175 4.51 -14.04 0.11
CA ASP A 175 4.71 -14.84 -1.09
C ASP A 175 5.30 -16.21 -0.74
N THR A 176 4.93 -17.24 -1.50
CA THR A 176 5.32 -18.63 -1.16
C THR A 176 6.84 -18.84 -1.23
N ASP A 177 7.54 -18.08 -2.07
CA ASP A 177 9.00 -18.10 -2.20
C ASP A 177 9.73 -17.46 -0.99
N LYS A 178 9.02 -16.70 -0.14
CA LYS A 178 9.57 -16.16 1.11
C LYS A 178 9.58 -17.17 2.24
N LEU A 179 8.74 -18.19 2.18
CA LEU A 179 8.61 -19.18 3.25
C LEU A 179 9.95 -19.80 3.68
N PRO A 180 10.85 -20.24 2.77
CA PRO A 180 12.17 -20.75 3.17
C PRO A 180 13.02 -19.73 3.94
N LYS A 181 12.97 -18.46 3.54
CA LYS A 181 13.73 -17.37 4.20
C LYS A 181 13.16 -17.07 5.59
N LEU A 182 11.83 -17.06 5.73
CA LEU A 182 11.15 -16.86 7.02
C LEU A 182 11.44 -18.02 7.98
N ILE A 183 11.45 -19.25 7.48
CA ILE A 183 11.84 -20.44 8.23
C ILE A 183 13.28 -20.32 8.72
N ALA A 184 14.23 -20.02 7.82
CA ALA A 184 15.63 -19.85 8.19
C ALA A 184 15.83 -18.72 9.22
N LEU A 185 15.05 -17.64 9.11
CA LEU A 185 15.15 -16.49 10.02
C LEU A 185 14.64 -16.79 11.44
N LYS A 186 13.59 -17.60 11.60
CA LYS A 186 13.02 -17.93 12.93
C LYS A 186 13.61 -19.21 13.54
N TYR A 187 13.87 -20.23 12.73
CA TYR A 187 14.24 -21.57 13.17
C TYR A 187 15.64 -22.01 12.75
N HIS A 188 16.41 -21.16 12.07
CA HIS A 188 17.76 -21.45 11.53
C HIS A 188 17.77 -22.40 10.32
N SER A 189 17.00 -23.49 10.35
CA SER A 189 16.91 -24.44 9.23
C SER A 189 15.51 -25.01 9.02
N LEU A 190 15.27 -25.61 7.85
CA LEU A 190 14.01 -26.32 7.58
C LEU A 190 13.85 -27.55 8.47
N ASN A 191 14.94 -28.23 8.82
CA ASN A 191 14.87 -29.41 9.66
C ASN A 191 14.39 -29.05 11.07
N ASP A 192 14.90 -27.95 11.64
CA ASP A 192 14.49 -27.45 12.96
C ASP A 192 13.02 -27.02 12.96
N ALA A 193 12.59 -26.31 11.91
CA ALA A 193 11.18 -25.96 11.75
C ALA A 193 10.27 -27.18 11.65
N VAL A 194 10.71 -28.27 11.00
CA VAL A 194 9.91 -29.50 10.93
C VAL A 194 9.76 -30.18 12.29
N GLN A 195 10.77 -30.09 13.16
CA GLN A 195 10.68 -30.62 14.52
C GLN A 195 9.68 -29.83 15.38
N GLU A 196 9.57 -28.51 15.16
CA GLU A 196 8.71 -27.63 15.97
C GLU A 196 7.28 -27.49 15.42
N LEU A 197 7.13 -27.37 14.09
CA LEU A 197 5.86 -27.07 13.42
C LEU A 197 5.21 -28.28 12.72
N GLY A 198 5.93 -29.41 12.71
CA GLY A 198 5.51 -30.61 11.98
C GLY A 198 5.95 -30.62 10.50
N PRO A 199 5.42 -31.55 9.69
CA PRO A 199 5.91 -31.80 8.34
C PRO A 199 5.91 -30.55 7.44
N ALA A 200 6.88 -30.45 6.52
CA ALA A 200 7.02 -29.28 5.64
C ALA A 200 5.75 -28.96 4.83
N GLY A 201 4.96 -29.97 4.45
CA GLY A 201 3.65 -29.77 3.82
C GLY A 201 2.67 -29.00 4.70
N ASN A 202 2.59 -29.36 5.99
CA ASN A 202 1.75 -28.68 6.99
C ASN A 202 2.22 -27.22 7.20
N ILE A 203 3.53 -26.99 7.27
CA ILE A 203 4.06 -25.61 7.41
C ILE A 203 3.63 -24.74 6.23
N ARG A 204 3.71 -25.27 5.01
CA ARG A 204 3.28 -24.55 3.81
C ARG A 204 1.77 -24.31 3.81
N GLU A 205 0.99 -25.30 4.20
CA GLU A 205 -0.48 -25.20 4.30
C GLU A 205 -0.87 -24.11 5.30
N VAL A 206 -0.35 -24.15 6.53
CA VAL A 206 -0.53 -23.10 7.54
C VAL A 206 -0.16 -21.72 7.00
N PHE A 207 0.97 -21.59 6.31
CA PHE A 207 1.43 -20.32 5.72
C PHE A 207 0.52 -19.79 4.60
N VAL A 208 -0.08 -20.67 3.80
CA VAL A 208 -0.94 -20.28 2.68
C VAL A 208 -2.37 -20.02 3.15
N GLU A 209 -2.92 -20.91 3.97
CA GLU A 209 -4.34 -20.86 4.36
C GLU A 209 -4.66 -19.68 5.26
N PHE A 210 -3.76 -19.28 6.17
CA PHE A 210 -4.05 -18.16 7.07
C PHE A 210 -4.29 -16.85 6.32
N GLN A 211 -3.72 -16.69 5.11
CA GLN A 211 -3.77 -15.43 4.36
C GLN A 211 -5.18 -15.09 3.87
N GLN A 212 -6.03 -16.09 3.65
CA GLN A 212 -7.43 -15.86 3.30
C GLN A 212 -8.22 -15.21 4.45
N HIS A 213 -7.71 -15.34 5.68
CA HIS A 213 -8.30 -14.74 6.87
C HIS A 213 -7.74 -13.34 7.17
N LEU A 214 -6.83 -12.81 6.35
CA LEU A 214 -6.25 -11.48 6.50
C LEU A 214 -7.07 -10.38 5.78
N TYR A 215 -7.97 -10.77 4.88
CA TYR A 215 -8.78 -9.89 4.03
C TYR A 215 -10.26 -10.26 4.12
#